data_AF-A0A6A2Z6G7-F1
#
_entry.id   AF-A0A6A2Z6G7-F1
#
_cell.length_a   1.000
_cell.length_b   1.000
_cell.length_c   1.000
_cell.angle_alpha   90.00
_cell.angle_beta   90.00
_cell.angle_gamma   90.00
#
_symmetry.space_group_name_H-M   'P 1'
#
loop_
_entity.id
_entity.type
_entity.pdbx_description
1 polymer ?
#
loop_
_entity_poly.entity_id
_entity_poly.type
_entity_poly.pdbx_seq_one_letter_code
_entity_poly.pdbx_strand_id
1 'polypeptide(L)'
;MYLKMGTCNIVVASTPDAARAFLKTLELNFSNRPPNAGATHIAYDSRDMVFADYGPKWKLLRKLSNLHMLGGKALEDWSRIRSVELGHMVRAMYESSQKGEAVVSNEFKDLVVELMTSAGIFNIGDFIPSIAWMDLQGIEGKMKKLHKRWDTLLTKMIEEHSEAAHERKEKLDFLDILMVNTDNSDGEELSLINVKALLLISLFL
;
A
#
# COMPACT_ATOMS: atom_id res chain seq x y z
N MET A 1 14.13 24.83 -7.65
CA MET A 1 12.97 25.74 -7.75
C MET A 1 12.25 25.76 -6.40
N TYR A 2 11.64 26.88 -6.01
CA TYR A 2 10.89 27.01 -4.76
C TYR A 2 9.44 27.40 -5.04
N LEU A 3 8.49 26.72 -4.42
CA LEU A 3 7.06 26.95 -4.57
C LEU A 3 6.41 27.09 -3.18
N LYS A 4 5.40 27.96 -3.09
CA LYS A 4 4.53 28.04 -1.91
C LYS A 4 3.16 27.49 -2.28
N MET A 5 2.78 26.35 -1.71
CA MET A 5 1.47 25.74 -1.90
C MET A 5 0.65 25.88 -0.62
N GLY A 6 -0.32 26.80 -0.63
CA GLY A 6 -1.04 27.19 0.58
C GLY A 6 -0.09 27.76 1.64
N THR A 7 -0.01 27.08 2.78
CA THR A 7 0.90 27.41 3.88
C THR A 7 2.21 26.62 3.85
N CYS A 8 2.34 25.65 2.94
CA CYS A 8 3.49 24.75 2.82
C CYS A 8 4.55 25.30 1.84
N ASN A 9 5.81 25.22 2.25
CA ASN A 9 6.96 25.60 1.43
C ASN A 9 7.55 24.35 0.78
N ILE A 10 7.70 24.35 -0.54
CA ILE A 10 8.11 23.19 -1.32
C ILE A 10 9.36 23.54 -2.14
N VAL A 11 10.38 22.69 -2.01
CA VAL A 11 11.58 22.75 -2.84
C VAL A 11 11.50 21.66 -3.91
N VAL A 12 11.63 22.05 -5.18
CA VAL A 12 11.58 21.14 -6.32
C VAL A 12 12.97 20.92 -6.87
N ALA A 13 13.40 19.65 -6.87
CA ALA A 13 14.61 19.16 -7.50
C ALA A 13 14.36 18.93 -9.00
N SER A 14 14.56 19.97 -9.81
CA SER A 14 14.26 19.96 -11.25
C SER A 14 15.48 19.71 -12.14
N THR A 15 16.59 19.24 -11.57
CA THR A 15 17.83 18.89 -12.30
C THR A 15 18.42 17.59 -11.77
N PRO A 16 19.17 16.82 -12.58
CA PRO A 16 19.83 15.59 -12.12
C PRO A 16 20.77 15.81 -10.93
N ASP A 17 21.50 16.93 -10.91
CA ASP A 17 22.42 17.26 -9.81
C ASP A 17 21.68 17.57 -8.52
N ALA A 18 20.57 18.32 -8.59
CA ALA A 18 19.70 18.55 -7.43
C ALA A 18 19.12 17.22 -6.94
N ALA A 19 18.58 16.39 -7.83
CA ALA A 19 18.03 15.08 -7.46
C ALA A 19 19.10 14.19 -6.80
N ARG A 20 20.33 14.19 -7.30
CA ARG A 20 21.46 13.47 -6.69
C ARG A 20 21.79 14.01 -5.30
N ALA A 21 21.78 15.32 -5.11
CA ALA A 21 22.02 15.92 -3.80
C ALA A 21 21.00 15.45 -2.76
N PHE A 22 19.70 15.47 -3.10
CA PHE A 22 18.63 15.05 -2.19
C PHE A 22 18.58 13.53 -1.98
N LEU A 23 18.68 12.74 -3.06
CA LEU A 23 18.41 11.30 -3.03
C LEU A 23 19.65 10.42 -2.83
N LYS A 24 20.85 10.99 -2.81
CA LYS A 24 22.10 10.24 -2.56
C LYS A 24 22.99 10.93 -1.53
N THR A 25 23.35 12.20 -1.75
CA THR A 25 24.32 12.87 -0.87
C THR A 25 23.74 13.18 0.50
N LEU A 26 22.47 13.60 0.56
CA LEU A 26 21.77 13.98 1.78
C LEU A 26 20.58 13.07 2.07
N GLU A 27 20.61 11.82 1.58
CA GLU A 27 19.45 10.92 1.57
C GLU A 27 18.79 10.75 2.95
N LEU A 28 19.58 10.62 4.02
CA LEU A 28 19.05 10.47 5.38
C LEU A 28 18.22 11.67 5.84
N ASN A 29 18.58 12.89 5.41
CA ASN A 29 17.85 14.10 5.76
C ASN A 29 16.50 14.21 5.04
N PHE A 30 16.36 13.53 3.90
CA PHE A 30 15.19 13.61 3.01
C PHE A 30 14.51 12.24 2.82
N SER A 31 14.79 11.27 3.69
CA SER A 31 14.25 9.92 3.59
C SER A 31 12.78 9.83 4.00
N ASN A 32 12.34 10.68 4.93
CA ASN A 32 10.98 10.67 5.46
C ASN A 32 9.99 11.38 4.52
N ARG A 33 8.69 11.17 4.76
CA ARG A 33 7.62 11.80 3.99
C ARG A 33 6.85 12.77 4.89
N PRO A 34 6.44 13.94 4.37
CA PRO A 34 5.51 14.79 5.10
C PRO A 34 4.19 14.03 5.33
N PRO A 35 3.59 14.12 6.52
CA PRO A 35 2.28 13.53 6.77
C PRO A 35 1.24 14.17 5.85
N ASN A 36 0.30 13.36 5.38
CA ASN A 36 -0.85 13.80 4.59
C ASN A 36 -2.09 12.96 4.94
N ALA A 37 -3.26 13.44 4.55
CA ALA A 37 -4.53 12.80 4.85
C ALA A 37 -4.64 11.37 4.32
N GLY A 38 -4.03 11.06 3.16
CA GLY A 38 -3.98 9.69 2.63
C GLY A 38 -3.19 8.74 3.53
N ALA A 39 -2.01 9.17 3.97
CA ALA A 39 -1.18 8.39 4.89
C ALA A 39 -1.88 8.17 6.24
N THR A 40 -2.58 9.19 6.75
CA THR A 40 -3.32 9.13 8.01
C THR A 40 -4.58 8.26 7.92
N HIS A 41 -5.45 8.52 6.93
CA HIS A 41 -6.81 7.93 6.91
C HIS A 41 -6.92 6.66 6.08
N ILE A 42 -6.01 6.41 5.13
CA ILE A 42 -5.99 5.19 4.30
C ILE A 42 -4.87 4.25 4.75
N ALA A 43 -3.64 4.76 4.89
CA ALA A 43 -2.44 3.94 5.05
C ALA A 43 -2.10 3.59 6.52
N TYR A 44 -3.14 3.33 7.33
CA TYR A 44 -2.99 2.91 8.73
C TYR A 44 -2.09 3.84 9.56
N ASP A 45 -2.27 5.15 9.41
CA ASP A 45 -1.48 6.17 10.11
C ASP A 45 0.03 6.07 9.83
N SER A 46 0.38 5.98 8.54
CA SER A 46 1.76 5.91 8.04
C SER A 46 2.56 4.71 8.57
N ARG A 47 1.91 3.56 8.78
CA ARG A 47 2.55 2.35 9.33
C ARG A 47 3.02 1.35 8.27
N ASP A 48 2.87 1.71 7.02
CA ASP A 48 3.32 0.99 5.84
C ASP A 48 4.73 1.37 5.38
N MET A 49 5.25 0.67 4.37
CA MET A 49 6.60 0.91 3.83
C MET A 49 6.74 2.21 2.98
N VAL A 50 5.64 2.79 2.47
CA VAL A 50 5.66 3.98 1.61
C VAL A 50 5.68 5.27 2.43
N PHE A 51 4.94 5.33 3.53
CA PHE A 51 4.77 6.53 4.36
C PHE A 51 5.47 6.45 5.72
N ALA A 52 5.87 5.28 6.21
CA ALA A 52 6.60 5.20 7.48
C ALA A 52 7.93 5.94 7.41
N ASP A 53 8.27 6.59 8.53
CA ASP A 53 9.56 7.22 8.71
C ASP A 53 10.70 6.19 8.61
N TYR A 54 11.81 6.65 8.05
CA TYR A 54 13.03 5.87 7.96
C TYR A 54 13.51 5.48 9.36
N GLY A 55 13.64 4.18 9.58
CA GLY A 55 14.03 3.60 10.86
C GLY A 55 14.21 2.10 10.74
N PRO A 56 14.52 1.39 11.83
CA PRO A 56 14.73 -0.06 11.80
C PRO A 56 13.48 -0.80 11.29
N LYS A 57 12.28 -0.40 11.70
CA LYS A 57 11.00 -0.96 11.23
C LYS A 57 10.82 -0.83 9.72
N TRP A 58 11.05 0.37 9.19
CA TRP A 58 10.97 0.60 7.75
C TRP A 58 12.00 -0.25 6.99
N LYS A 59 13.23 -0.39 7.53
CA LYS A 59 14.26 -1.28 6.95
C LYS A 59 13.82 -2.74 6.95
N LEU A 60 13.14 -3.19 8.01
CA LEU A 60 12.57 -4.54 8.10
C LEU A 60 11.46 -4.75 7.06
N LEU A 61 10.48 -3.85 7.00
CA LEU A 61 9.40 -3.89 5.99
C LEU A 61 9.97 -3.91 4.56
N ARG A 62 10.96 -3.06 4.29
CA ARG A 62 11.66 -3.03 2.99
C ARG A 62 12.42 -4.31 2.70
N LYS A 63 13.09 -4.90 3.68
CA LYS A 63 13.82 -6.16 3.52
C LYS A 63 12.85 -7.30 3.22
N LEU A 64 11.77 -7.44 3.99
CA LEU A 64 10.77 -8.50 3.81
C LEU A 64 10.08 -8.37 2.44
N SER A 65 9.66 -7.17 2.06
CA SER A 65 9.03 -6.91 0.76
C SER A 65 9.95 -7.25 -0.41
N ASN A 66 11.21 -6.80 -0.37
CA ASN A 66 12.17 -7.10 -1.42
C ASN A 66 12.53 -8.59 -1.47
N LEU A 67 12.61 -9.29 -0.34
CA LEU A 67 13.04 -10.69 -0.33
C LEU A 67 11.93 -11.65 -0.75
N HIS A 68 10.68 -11.36 -0.37
CA HIS A 68 9.59 -12.33 -0.46
C HIS A 68 8.43 -11.93 -1.38
N MET A 69 8.38 -10.68 -1.83
CA MET A 69 7.29 -10.19 -2.70
C MET A 69 7.83 -9.64 -4.03
N LEU A 70 8.79 -8.72 -3.98
CA LEU A 70 9.21 -7.91 -5.15
C LEU A 70 10.57 -8.32 -5.74
N GLY A 71 11.35 -9.16 -5.05
CA GLY A 71 12.65 -9.61 -5.52
C GLY A 71 12.55 -10.57 -6.70
N GLY A 72 13.59 -10.66 -7.52
CA GLY A 72 13.58 -11.50 -8.74
C GLY A 72 13.15 -12.94 -8.49
N LYS A 73 13.74 -13.60 -7.48
CA LYS A 73 13.35 -14.96 -7.09
C LYS A 73 11.89 -15.06 -6.62
N ALA A 74 11.43 -14.10 -5.81
CA ALA A 74 10.03 -14.07 -5.39
C ALA A 74 9.10 -13.95 -6.61
N LEU A 75 9.38 -13.02 -7.53
CA LEU A 75 8.59 -12.84 -8.74
C LEU A 75 8.56 -14.12 -9.61
N GLU A 76 9.65 -14.87 -9.67
CA GLU A 76 9.71 -16.18 -10.33
C GLU A 76 8.85 -17.22 -9.60
N ASP A 77 8.94 -17.31 -8.28
CA ASP A 77 8.11 -18.19 -7.44
C ASP A 77 6.61 -17.93 -7.64
N TRP A 78 6.22 -16.67 -7.80
CA TRP A 78 4.83 -16.24 -8.03
C TRP A 78 4.37 -16.34 -9.50
N SER A 79 5.27 -16.69 -10.45
CA SER A 79 4.96 -16.69 -11.89
C SER A 79 3.81 -17.61 -12.28
N ARG A 80 3.75 -18.81 -11.68
CA ARG A 80 2.67 -19.77 -11.88
C ARG A 80 1.33 -19.21 -11.42
N ILE A 81 1.30 -18.58 -10.24
CA ILE A 81 0.08 -18.02 -9.66
C ILE A 81 -0.45 -16.90 -10.57
N ARG A 82 0.40 -15.96 -11.00
CA ARG A 82 -0.01 -14.92 -11.95
C ARG A 82 -0.57 -15.49 -13.25
N SER A 83 0.04 -16.56 -13.78
CA SER A 83 -0.42 -17.21 -15.01
C SER A 83 -1.80 -17.86 -14.84
N VAL A 84 -2.04 -18.51 -13.69
CA VAL A 84 -3.34 -19.13 -13.35
C VAL A 84 -4.42 -18.06 -13.20
N GLU A 85 -4.18 -17.01 -12.41
CA GLU A 85 -5.16 -15.94 -12.18
C GLU A 85 -5.49 -15.17 -13.46
N LEU A 86 -4.48 -14.91 -14.30
CA LEU A 86 -4.71 -14.30 -15.60
C LEU A 86 -5.54 -15.22 -16.52
N GLY A 87 -5.33 -16.53 -16.45
CA GLY A 87 -6.15 -17.52 -17.13
C GLY A 87 -7.62 -17.50 -16.68
N HIS A 88 -7.88 -17.40 -15.37
CA HIS A 88 -9.23 -17.25 -14.83
C HIS A 88 -9.90 -15.97 -15.34
N MET A 89 -9.18 -14.86 -15.32
CA MET A 89 -9.68 -13.58 -15.83
C MET A 89 -10.05 -13.66 -17.32
N VAL A 90 -9.15 -14.17 -18.17
CA VAL A 90 -9.41 -14.30 -19.61
C VAL A 90 -10.59 -15.22 -19.89
N ARG A 91 -10.72 -16.33 -19.15
CA ARG A 91 -11.86 -17.24 -19.27
C ARG A 91 -13.18 -16.56 -18.91
N ALA A 92 -13.24 -15.87 -17.79
CA ALA A 92 -14.43 -15.13 -17.37
C ALA A 92 -14.85 -14.06 -18.39
N MET A 93 -13.87 -13.35 -18.98
CA MET A 93 -14.11 -12.39 -20.04
C MET A 93 -14.66 -13.05 -21.31
N TYR A 94 -14.09 -14.20 -21.72
CA TYR A 94 -14.56 -14.95 -22.87
C TYR A 94 -16.00 -15.44 -22.68
N GLU A 95 -16.33 -16.00 -21.53
CA GLU A 95 -17.67 -16.48 -21.20
C GLU A 95 -18.70 -15.34 -21.18
N SER A 96 -18.34 -14.18 -20.63
CA SER A 96 -19.20 -12.97 -20.66
C SER A 96 -19.43 -12.51 -22.10
N SER A 97 -18.39 -12.51 -22.93
CA SER A 97 -18.47 -12.14 -24.35
C SER A 97 -19.38 -13.08 -25.14
N GLN A 98 -19.36 -14.39 -24.87
CA GLN A 98 -20.23 -15.36 -25.55
C GLN A 98 -21.72 -15.14 -25.22
N LYS A 99 -22.01 -14.62 -24.03
CA LYS A 99 -23.38 -14.29 -23.59
C LYS A 99 -23.83 -12.89 -24.00
N GLY A 100 -22.92 -12.07 -24.55
CA GLY A 100 -23.19 -10.65 -24.82
C GLY A 100 -23.35 -9.82 -23.54
N GLU A 101 -22.79 -10.29 -22.42
CA GLU A 101 -22.88 -9.65 -21.12
C GLU A 101 -21.64 -8.80 -20.83
N ALA A 102 -21.82 -7.74 -20.04
CA ALA A 102 -20.70 -6.96 -19.54
C ALA A 102 -19.90 -7.77 -18.51
N VAL A 103 -18.57 -7.61 -18.53
CA VAL A 103 -17.70 -8.23 -17.52
C VAL A 103 -17.96 -7.57 -16.16
N VAL A 104 -18.44 -8.36 -15.20
CA VAL A 104 -18.76 -7.89 -13.85
C VAL A 104 -17.47 -7.59 -13.08
N SER A 105 -17.35 -6.37 -12.55
CA SER A 105 -16.29 -5.97 -11.62
C SER A 105 -16.56 -6.60 -10.25
N ASN A 106 -15.53 -7.10 -9.57
CA ASN A 106 -15.67 -7.55 -8.19
C ASN A 106 -15.40 -6.41 -7.21
N GLU A 107 -15.86 -6.57 -5.96
CA GLU A 107 -15.72 -5.56 -4.92
C GLU A 107 -14.26 -5.14 -4.68
N PHE A 108 -13.32 -6.08 -4.82
CA PHE A 108 -11.90 -5.81 -4.70
C PHE A 108 -11.41 -4.81 -5.75
N LYS A 109 -11.76 -5.00 -7.03
CA LYS A 109 -11.39 -4.08 -8.11
C LYS A 109 -11.99 -2.68 -7.87
N ASP A 110 -13.24 -2.60 -7.44
CA ASP A 110 -13.90 -1.32 -7.18
C ASP A 110 -13.19 -0.55 -6.05
N LEU A 111 -12.75 -1.26 -5.00
CA LEU A 111 -11.96 -0.66 -3.92
C LEU A 111 -10.57 -0.20 -4.36
N VAL A 112 -9.88 -0.99 -5.21
CA VAL A 112 -8.58 -0.59 -5.79
C VAL A 112 -8.74 0.67 -6.63
N VAL A 113 -9.78 0.77 -7.45
CA VAL A 113 -10.06 1.97 -8.27
C VAL A 113 -10.37 3.16 -7.38
N GLU A 114 -11.15 2.98 -6.31
CA GLU A 114 -11.49 4.05 -5.36
C GLU A 114 -10.25 4.53 -4.58
N LEU A 115 -9.34 3.62 -4.20
CA LEU A 115 -8.04 3.93 -3.58
C LEU A 115 -7.15 4.75 -4.53
N MET A 116 -6.98 4.29 -5.77
CA MET A 116 -6.18 4.98 -6.78
C MET A 116 -6.72 6.37 -7.11
N THR A 117 -8.05 6.48 -7.20
CA THR A 117 -8.71 7.76 -7.43
C THR A 117 -8.48 8.69 -6.23
N SER A 118 -8.64 8.19 -5.01
CA SER A 118 -8.46 8.99 -3.78
C SER A 118 -7.02 9.47 -3.60
N ALA A 119 -6.02 8.62 -3.92
CA ALA A 119 -4.61 8.97 -3.82
C ALA A 119 -4.18 10.08 -4.80
N GLY A 120 -4.87 10.22 -5.93
CA GLY A 120 -4.58 11.24 -6.94
C GLY A 120 -5.28 12.58 -6.72
N ILE A 121 -6.22 12.69 -5.76
CA ILE A 121 -6.99 13.91 -5.54
C ILE A 121 -6.16 14.90 -4.72
N PHE A 122 -6.14 16.15 -5.18
CA PHE A 122 -5.61 17.27 -4.42
C PHE A 122 -6.49 17.54 -3.18
N ASN A 123 -5.92 17.40 -1.99
CA ASN A 123 -6.58 17.71 -0.72
C ASN A 123 -6.04 19.03 -0.14
N ILE A 124 -6.91 20.04 -0.04
CA ILE A 124 -6.59 21.37 0.50
C ILE A 124 -6.10 21.28 1.95
N GLY A 125 -6.63 20.33 2.74
CA GLY A 125 -6.24 20.13 4.14
C GLY A 125 -4.74 19.86 4.32
N ASP A 126 -4.11 19.21 3.34
CA ASP A 126 -2.66 18.90 3.37
C ASP A 126 -1.78 20.14 3.15
N PHE A 127 -2.32 21.20 2.54
CA PHE A 127 -1.59 22.44 2.24
C PHE A 127 -1.98 23.61 3.14
N ILE A 128 -3.16 23.55 3.76
CA ILE A 128 -3.67 24.57 4.70
C ILE A 128 -4.21 23.86 5.95
N PRO A 129 -3.34 23.41 6.87
CA PRO A 129 -3.76 22.60 8.02
C PRO A 129 -4.77 23.29 8.95
N SER A 130 -4.78 24.62 9.00
CA SER A 130 -5.72 25.40 9.84
C SER A 130 -7.19 25.22 9.46
N ILE A 131 -7.48 24.76 8.23
CA ILE A 131 -8.85 24.48 7.76
C ILE A 131 -9.11 23.00 7.49
N ALA A 132 -8.12 22.12 7.72
CA ALA A 132 -8.23 20.69 7.45
C ALA A 132 -9.42 20.05 8.20
N TRP A 133 -9.68 20.50 9.43
CA TRP A 133 -10.79 20.01 10.26
C TRP A 133 -12.18 20.16 9.62
N MET A 134 -12.34 21.09 8.67
CA MET A 134 -13.61 21.31 7.98
C MET A 134 -13.90 20.26 6.91
N ASP A 135 -12.88 19.56 6.41
CA ASP A 135 -12.97 18.62 5.27
C ASP A 135 -13.83 19.20 4.12
N LEU A 136 -13.49 20.41 3.64
CA LEU A 136 -14.30 21.17 2.68
C LEU A 136 -14.60 20.41 1.37
N GLN A 137 -13.73 19.46 0.99
CA GLN A 137 -13.90 18.63 -0.20
C GLN A 137 -14.58 17.28 0.10
N GLY A 138 -14.83 16.96 1.39
CA GLY A 138 -15.35 15.68 1.86
C GLY A 138 -14.41 14.50 1.58
N ILE A 139 -13.12 14.77 1.34
CA ILE A 139 -12.13 13.77 0.92
C ILE A 139 -11.75 12.91 2.13
N GLU A 140 -11.47 13.52 3.28
CA GLU A 140 -11.06 12.76 4.47
C GLU A 140 -12.19 11.83 4.94
N GLY A 141 -13.44 12.29 4.89
CA GLY A 141 -14.62 11.48 5.17
C GLY A 141 -14.76 10.29 4.20
N LYS A 142 -14.49 10.48 2.90
CA LYS A 142 -14.47 9.39 1.92
C LYS A 142 -13.33 8.41 2.17
N MET A 143 -12.12 8.90 2.43
CA MET A 143 -10.94 8.11 2.77
C MET A 143 -11.21 7.19 3.98
N LYS A 144 -11.83 7.71 5.04
CA LYS A 144 -12.21 6.93 6.23
C LYS A 144 -13.22 5.82 5.92
N LYS A 145 -14.22 6.08 5.06
CA LYS A 145 -15.19 5.06 4.64
C LYS A 145 -14.52 3.97 3.80
N LEU A 146 -13.65 4.38 2.88
CA LEU A 146 -12.87 3.48 2.04
C LEU A 146 -11.96 2.59 2.89
N HIS A 147 -11.23 3.17 3.84
CA HIS A 147 -10.37 2.43 4.76
C HIS A 147 -11.15 1.38 5.55
N LYS A 148 -12.36 1.66 6.04
CA LYS A 148 -13.19 0.66 6.75
C LYS A 148 -13.54 -0.54 5.88
N ARG A 149 -13.95 -0.31 4.64
CA ARG A 149 -14.28 -1.39 3.69
C ARG A 149 -13.02 -2.22 3.39
N TRP A 150 -11.90 -1.53 3.18
CA TRP A 150 -10.62 -2.16 2.93
C TRP A 150 -10.13 -3.01 4.11
N ASP A 151 -10.22 -2.47 5.34
CA ASP A 151 -9.83 -3.17 6.56
C ASP A 151 -10.68 -4.42 6.79
N THR A 152 -11.97 -4.36 6.45
CA THR A 152 -12.86 -5.53 6.51
C THR A 152 -12.40 -6.62 5.54
N LEU A 153 -12.07 -6.25 4.29
CA LEU A 153 -11.55 -7.22 3.31
C LEU A 153 -10.21 -7.82 3.73
N LEU A 154 -9.27 -7.00 4.20
CA LEU A 154 -7.96 -7.49 4.65
C LEU A 154 -8.10 -8.41 5.86
N THR A 155 -8.98 -8.08 6.81
CA THR A 155 -9.24 -8.93 7.97
C THR A 155 -9.78 -10.28 7.54
N LYS A 156 -10.78 -10.29 6.64
CA LYS A 156 -11.34 -11.51 6.08
C LYS A 156 -10.29 -12.35 5.34
N MET A 157 -9.45 -11.72 4.51
CA MET A 157 -8.37 -12.41 3.80
C MET A 157 -7.38 -13.06 4.76
N ILE A 158 -7.00 -12.36 5.84
CA ILE A 158 -6.07 -12.88 6.86
C ILE A 158 -6.71 -14.05 7.63
N GLU A 159 -7.99 -13.96 7.97
CA GLU A 159 -8.73 -15.04 8.65
C GLU A 159 -8.85 -16.28 7.77
N GLU A 160 -9.34 -16.15 6.54
CA GLU A 160 -9.44 -17.26 5.57
C GLU A 160 -8.07 -17.90 5.31
N HIS A 161 -7.03 -17.07 5.22
CA HIS A 161 -5.65 -17.52 5.06
C HIS A 161 -5.15 -18.31 6.27
N SER A 162 -5.49 -17.88 7.49
CA SER A 162 -5.13 -18.56 8.73
C SER A 162 -5.86 -19.89 8.88
N GLU A 163 -7.15 -19.97 8.50
CA GLU A 163 -7.94 -21.20 8.55
C GLU A 163 -7.42 -22.26 7.57
N ALA A 164 -7.02 -21.84 6.37
CA ALA A 164 -6.43 -22.70 5.35
C ALA A 164 -4.98 -23.13 5.67
N ALA A 165 -4.35 -22.58 6.72
CA ALA A 165 -2.95 -22.86 7.05
C ALA A 165 -2.69 -24.34 7.36
N HIS A 166 -3.68 -25.05 7.92
CA HIS A 166 -3.57 -26.48 8.25
C HIS A 166 -3.49 -27.39 7.01
N GLU A 167 -3.94 -26.92 5.84
CA GLU A 167 -3.94 -27.69 4.59
C GLU A 167 -2.69 -27.44 3.73
N ARG A 168 -1.89 -26.40 4.04
CA ARG A 168 -0.72 -26.01 3.25
C ARG A 168 0.50 -26.85 3.61
N LYS A 169 0.92 -27.73 2.70
CA LYS A 169 2.21 -28.45 2.75
C LYS A 169 3.39 -27.50 2.52
N GLU A 170 4.22 -27.31 3.54
CA GLU A 170 5.63 -26.88 3.58
C GLU A 170 6.09 -25.57 2.89
N LYS A 171 5.38 -24.97 1.92
CA LYS A 171 5.81 -23.70 1.30
C LYS A 171 5.08 -22.51 1.93
N LEU A 172 5.75 -21.86 2.88
CA LEU A 172 5.31 -20.59 3.47
C LEU A 172 5.13 -19.54 2.39
N ASP A 173 4.02 -18.82 2.46
CA ASP A 173 3.73 -17.72 1.57
C ASP A 173 4.12 -16.36 2.19
N PHE A 174 3.92 -15.26 1.46
CA PHE A 174 4.33 -13.95 1.93
C PHE A 174 3.61 -13.55 3.23
N LEU A 175 2.31 -13.85 3.35
CA LEU A 175 1.54 -13.52 4.54
C LEU A 175 2.00 -14.37 5.73
N ASP A 176 2.27 -15.67 5.52
CA ASP A 176 2.83 -16.54 6.56
C ASP A 176 4.16 -15.96 7.10
N ILE A 177 5.03 -15.48 6.20
CA ILE A 177 6.32 -14.88 6.58
C ILE A 177 6.12 -13.58 7.38
N LEU A 178 5.16 -12.73 7.00
CA LEU A 178 4.86 -11.52 7.75
C LEU A 178 4.33 -11.85 9.15
N MET A 179 3.45 -12.84 9.26
CA MET A 179 2.88 -13.29 10.52
C MET A 179 3.94 -13.90 11.46
N VAL A 180 4.92 -14.64 10.94
CA VAL A 180 6.04 -15.13 11.79
C VAL A 180 6.89 -13.98 12.36
N ASN A 181 6.98 -12.86 11.64
CA ASN A 181 7.75 -11.69 12.10
C ASN A 181 6.94 -10.76 13.02
N THR A 182 5.68 -11.08 13.36
CA THR A 182 4.93 -10.31 14.36
C THR A 182 5.36 -10.64 15.79
N ASP A 183 5.94 -11.82 16.03
CA ASP A 183 6.17 -12.38 17.38
C ASP A 183 7.67 -12.46 17.77
N ASN A 184 8.58 -11.84 17.01
CA ASN A 184 10.02 -11.91 17.28
C ASN A 184 10.48 -10.88 18.33
N SER A 185 11.04 -11.41 19.42
CA SER A 185 11.50 -10.74 20.65
C SER A 185 12.77 -9.88 20.53
N ASP A 186 13.19 -9.49 19.31
CA ASP A 186 14.45 -8.76 19.07
C ASP A 186 14.25 -7.29 18.65
N GLY A 187 13.21 -6.65 19.23
CA GLY A 187 13.21 -5.22 19.50
C GLY A 187 12.27 -4.33 18.68
N GLU A 188 11.72 -4.79 17.54
CA GLU A 188 10.69 -4.03 16.81
C GLU A 188 9.66 -4.96 16.16
N GLU A 189 8.72 -5.45 16.97
CA GLU A 189 7.60 -6.31 16.54
C GLU A 189 6.76 -5.64 15.43
N LEU A 190 6.48 -6.40 14.37
CA LEU A 190 5.48 -6.01 13.38
C LEU A 190 4.10 -6.24 14.00
N SER A 191 3.30 -5.18 14.11
CA SER A 191 1.91 -5.35 14.51
C SER A 191 1.07 -5.86 13.34
N LEU A 192 -0.10 -6.45 13.63
CA LEU A 192 -1.10 -6.77 12.59
C LEU A 192 -1.45 -5.55 11.73
N ILE A 193 -1.39 -4.35 12.31
CA ILE A 193 -1.57 -3.09 11.58
C ILE A 193 -0.48 -2.91 10.52
N ASN A 194 0.78 -3.25 10.82
CA ASN A 194 1.86 -3.18 9.83
C ASN A 194 1.66 -4.19 8.70
N VAL A 195 1.19 -5.40 9.02
CA VAL A 195 0.86 -6.43 8.01
C VAL A 195 -0.24 -5.92 7.09
N LYS A 196 -1.36 -5.46 7.64
CA LYS A 196 -2.47 -4.89 6.87
C LYS A 196 -2.04 -3.69 6.02
N ALA A 197 -1.24 -2.79 6.59
CA ALA A 197 -0.71 -1.62 5.88
C ALA A 197 0.20 -2.02 4.71
N LEU A 198 1.00 -3.08 4.87
CA LEU A 198 1.84 -3.60 3.80
C LEU A 198 1.02 -4.30 2.70
N LEU A 199 -0.01 -5.06 3.06
CA LEU A 199 -0.93 -5.69 2.10
C LEU A 199 -1.77 -4.66 1.32
N LEU A 200 -2.13 -3.54 1.93
CA LEU A 200 -2.74 -2.41 1.22
C LEU A 200 -1.79 -1.87 0.15
N ILE A 201 -0.51 -1.74 0.47
CA ILE A 201 0.47 -1.09 -0.41
C ILE A 201 1.07 -1.99 -1.48
N SER A 202 1.06 -3.31 -1.28
CA SER A 202 1.44 -4.26 -2.34
C SER A 202 0.57 -4.13 -3.60
N LEU A 203 -0.57 -3.46 -3.54
CA LEU A 203 -1.42 -3.14 -4.68
C LEU A 203 -0.90 -1.99 -5.56
N PHE A 204 0.03 -1.20 -5.03
CA PHE A 204 0.61 -0.04 -5.72
C PHE A 204 2.03 -0.32 -6.24
N LEU A 205 2.60 -1.49 -5.94
CA LEU A 205 3.98 -1.89 -6.25
C LEU A 205 4.00 -2.95 -7.36
#